data_AF-A0AA47IB40-F1
#
_entry.id   AF-A0AA47IB40-F1
#
_cell.length_a   1.000
_cell.length_b   1.000
_cell.length_c   1.000
_cell.angle_alpha   90.00
_cell.angle_beta   90.00
_cell.angle_gamma   90.00
#
_symmetry.space_group_name_H-M   'P 1'
#
loop_
_entity.id
_entity.type
_entity.pdbx_description
1 polymer ?
#
loop_
_entity_poly.entity_id
_entity_poly.type
_entity_poly.pdbx_seq_one_letter_code
_entity_poly.pdbx_strand_id
1 'polypeptide(L)'
;MARKPGPLPLSTSPRDWLARYALSADRVPAQIRLRAAIADAPEVQSWATQLRDQLKQRGWSTQVDIVQDTHLAADQLRLEPFDTAQ
;
A
#
# COMPACT_ATOMS: atom_id res chain seq x y z
N MET A 1 -19.52 -2.73 5.90
CA MET A 1 -18.74 -1.49 5.72
C MET A 1 -17.28 -1.82 6.01
N ALA A 2 -16.45 -1.97 4.98
CA ALA A 2 -15.02 -2.24 5.19
C ALA A 2 -14.40 -1.00 5.88
N ARG A 3 -13.85 -1.18 7.08
CA ARG A 3 -13.10 -0.11 7.76
C ARG A 3 -11.97 0.29 6.82
N LYS A 4 -12.00 1.53 6.31
CA LYS A 4 -10.85 2.10 5.60
C LYS A 4 -9.64 1.95 6.53
N PRO A 5 -8.56 1.25 6.13
CA PRO A 5 -7.38 1.17 6.96
C PRO A 5 -6.91 2.60 7.29
N GLY A 6 -6.61 2.81 8.57
CA GLY A 6 -6.07 4.07 9.07
C GLY A 6 -4.68 4.33 8.51
N PRO A 7 -4.13 5.54 8.72
CA PRO A 7 -2.74 5.80 8.42
C PRO A 7 -1.84 4.85 9.22
N LEU A 8 -0.79 4.36 8.59
CA LEU A 8 0.28 3.57 9.19
C LEU A 8 1.60 4.35 9.13
N PRO A 9 2.53 4.12 10.06
CA PRO A 9 3.84 4.74 10.00
C PRO A 9 4.64 4.19 8.81
N LEU A 10 5.43 5.03 8.14
CA LEU A 10 6.31 4.70 7.02
C LEU A 10 7.35 3.64 7.40
N SER A 11 7.73 3.61 8.68
CA SER A 11 8.56 2.57 9.29
C SER A 11 7.94 1.16 9.27
N THR A 12 6.63 1.03 8.99
CA THR A 12 5.97 -0.28 8.86
C THR A 12 6.54 -1.02 7.65
N SER A 13 7.02 -2.24 7.85
CA SER A 13 7.54 -3.03 6.73
C SER A 13 6.44 -3.38 5.72
N PRO A 14 6.66 -3.19 4.39
CA PRO A 14 5.70 -3.58 3.35
C PRO A 14 5.27 -5.05 3.44
N ARG A 15 6.21 -5.92 3.83
CA ARG A 15 5.97 -7.35 4.05
C ARG A 15 5.00 -7.63 5.21
N ASP A 16 5.16 -6.93 6.34
CA ASP A 16 4.28 -7.09 7.51
C ASP A 16 2.86 -6.62 7.18
N TRP A 17 2.74 -5.46 6.54
CA TRP A 17 1.45 -4.96 6.06
C TRP A 17 0.78 -5.96 5.11
N LEU A 18 1.50 -6.47 4.11
CA LEU A 18 0.96 -7.43 3.15
C LEU A 18 0.56 -8.76 3.81
N ALA A 19 1.32 -9.24 4.80
CA ALA A 19 0.96 -10.43 5.56
C ALA A 19 -0.34 -10.24 6.34
N ARG A 20 -0.50 -9.09 7.03
CA ARG A 20 -1.74 -8.74 7.75
C ARG A 20 -2.93 -8.59 6.81
N TYR A 21 -2.71 -7.97 5.66
CA TYR A 21 -3.74 -7.84 4.62
C TYR A 21 -4.16 -9.22 4.10
N ALA A 22 -3.23 -10.10 3.75
CA ALA A 22 -3.52 -11.44 3.25
C ALA A 22 -4.28 -12.31 4.26
N LEU A 23 -4.09 -12.10 5.57
CA LEU A 23 -4.86 -12.78 6.62
C LEU A 23 -6.30 -12.28 6.73
N SER A 24 -6.55 -11.03 6.33
CA SER A 24 -7.85 -10.36 6.50
C SER A 24 -8.66 -10.29 5.20
N ALA A 25 -7.99 -10.43 4.05
CA ALA A 25 -8.59 -10.27 2.74
C ALA A 25 -9.14 -11.60 2.22
N ASP A 26 -10.39 -11.57 1.79
CA ASP A 26 -11.06 -12.70 1.13
C ASP A 26 -10.52 -12.94 -0.29
N ARG A 27 -9.98 -11.89 -0.92
CA ARG A 27 -9.50 -11.92 -2.31
C ARG A 27 -8.27 -11.03 -2.53
N VAL A 28 -7.54 -11.34 -3.61
CA VAL A 28 -6.41 -10.55 -4.10
C VAL A 28 -6.93 -9.27 -4.76
N PRO A 29 -6.46 -8.08 -4.35
CA PRO A 29 -6.89 -6.82 -4.94
C PRO A 29 -6.25 -6.65 -6.32
N ALA A 30 -6.98 -6.06 -7.26
CA ALA A 30 -6.42 -5.70 -8.57
C ALA A 30 -5.43 -4.53 -8.46
N GLN A 31 -5.67 -3.59 -7.55
CA GLN A 31 -4.83 -2.41 -7.36
C GLN A 31 -4.71 -2.04 -5.89
N ILE A 32 -3.57 -1.49 -5.49
CA ILE A 32 -3.32 -0.88 -4.19
C ILE A 32 -2.84 0.55 -4.42
N ARG A 33 -3.56 1.53 -3.87
CA ARG A 33 -3.13 2.92 -3.88
C ARG A 33 -2.39 3.23 -2.58
N LEU A 34 -1.12 3.56 -2.71
CA LEU A 34 -0.26 4.06 -1.65
C LEU A 34 -0.39 5.58 -1.59
N ARG A 35 -1.01 6.09 -0.53
CA ARG A 35 -1.04 7.52 -0.25
C ARG A 35 0.11 7.91 0.66
N ALA A 36 0.79 9.00 0.32
CA ALA A 36 1.83 9.60 1.13
C ALA A 36 1.72 11.13 1.10
N ALA A 37 2.27 11.82 2.11
CA ALA A 37 2.32 13.28 2.11
C ALA A 37 3.12 13.85 0.93
N ILE A 38 4.17 13.15 0.51
CA ILE A 38 5.05 13.47 -0.62
C ILE A 38 5.27 12.19 -1.42
N ALA A 39 4.67 12.09 -2.61
CA ALA A 39 4.70 10.87 -3.41
C ALA A 39 6.11 10.53 -3.91
N ASP A 40 6.89 11.54 -4.30
CA ASP A 40 8.25 11.40 -4.84
C ASP A 40 9.34 11.25 -3.77
N ALA A 41 8.98 11.20 -2.48
CA ALA A 41 9.97 10.99 -1.42
C ALA A 41 10.67 9.63 -1.61
N PRO A 42 12.01 9.57 -1.45
CA PRO A 42 12.78 8.35 -1.72
C PRO A 42 12.35 7.18 -0.84
N GLU A 43 11.93 7.46 0.39
CA GLU A 43 11.43 6.46 1.33
C GLU A 43 10.09 5.86 0.87
N VAL A 44 9.19 6.69 0.34
CA VAL A 44 7.89 6.27 -0.21
C VAL A 44 8.09 5.43 -1.46
N GLN A 45 8.98 5.86 -2.36
CA GLN A 45 9.33 5.11 -3.57
C GLN A 45 9.97 3.76 -3.25
N SER A 46 10.86 3.72 -2.24
CA SER A 46 11.47 2.48 -1.75
C SER A 46 10.42 1.55 -1.16
N TRP A 47 9.52 2.10 -0.35
CA TRP A 47 8.42 1.35 0.26
C TRP A 47 7.51 0.73 -0.82
N ALA A 48 7.11 1.51 -1.82
CA ALA A 48 6.28 1.04 -2.93
C ALA A 48 6.97 -0.02 -3.79
N THR A 49 8.27 0.17 -4.08
CA THR A 49 9.09 -0.81 -4.81
C THR A 49 9.14 -2.14 -4.07
N GLN A 50 9.38 -2.12 -2.76
CA GLN A 50 9.37 -3.32 -1.95
C GLN A 50 7.99 -3.99 -1.91
N LEU A 51 6.91 -3.22 -1.80
CA LEU A 51 5.56 -3.80 -1.88
C LEU A 51 5.34 -4.52 -3.22
N ARG A 52 5.74 -3.91 -4.34
CA ARG A 52 5.62 -4.49 -5.69
C ARG A 52 6.39 -5.80 -5.82
N ASP A 53 7.62 -5.86 -5.30
CA ASP A 53 8.39 -7.09 -5.28
C ASP A 53 7.67 -8.17 -4.47
N GLN A 54 7.21 -7.84 -3.26
CA GLN A 54 6.48 -8.77 -2.40
C GLN A 54 5.18 -9.30 -3.01
N LEU A 55 4.46 -8.48 -3.77
CA LEU A 55 3.27 -8.90 -4.52
C LEU A 55 3.65 -9.89 -5.64
N LYS A 56 4.72 -9.59 -6.39
CA LYS A 56 5.25 -10.46 -7.45
C LYS A 56 5.72 -11.80 -6.89
N GLN A 57 6.42 -11.81 -5.76
CA GLN A 57 6.86 -13.04 -5.08
C GLN A 57 5.69 -13.94 -4.66
N ARG A 58 4.52 -13.35 -4.39
CA ARG A 58 3.28 -14.08 -4.09
C ARG A 58 2.49 -14.50 -5.34
N GLY A 59 2.94 -14.12 -6.53
CA GLY A 59 2.21 -14.36 -7.78
C GLY A 59 0.95 -13.49 -7.94
N TRP A 60 0.87 -12.35 -7.23
CA TRP A 60 -0.28 -11.45 -7.32
C TRP A 60 -0.06 -10.43 -8.45
N SER A 61 -1.04 -10.31 -9.33
CA SER A 61 -1.05 -9.33 -10.43
C SER A 61 -1.48 -7.91 -9.98
N THR A 62 -1.40 -7.63 -8.68
CA THR A 62 -1.86 -6.39 -8.08
C THR A 62 -0.99 -5.21 -8.52
N GLN A 63 -1.62 -4.16 -9.06
CA GLN A 63 -0.96 -2.90 -9.39
C GLN A 63 -0.73 -2.05 -8.14
N VAL A 64 0.34 -1.26 -8.12
CA VAL A 64 0.63 -0.32 -7.03
C VAL A 64 0.82 1.07 -7.60
N ASP A 65 -0.07 1.97 -7.20
CA ASP A 65 -0.07 3.38 -7.58
C ASP A 65 0.24 4.24 -6.37
N ILE A 66 1.06 5.27 -6.56
CA ILE A 66 1.41 6.22 -5.49
C ILE A 66 0.67 7.52 -5.77
N VAL A 67 -0.03 8.03 -4.76
CA VAL A 67 -0.72 9.31 -4.84
C VAL A 67 -0.32 10.19 -3.68
N GLN A 68 -0.25 11.49 -3.93
CA GLN A 68 -0.04 12.45 -2.86
C GLN A 68 -1.34 12.71 -2.09
N ASP A 69 -1.24 12.74 -0.77
CA ASP A 69 -2.33 13.10 0.14
C ASP A 69 -1.78 14.05 1.22
N THR A 70 -2.01 15.35 1.01
CA THR A 70 -1.45 16.42 1.83
C THR A 70 -2.00 16.46 3.25
N HIS A 71 -2.99 15.62 3.59
CA HIS A 71 -3.50 15.48 4.96
C HIS A 71 -2.70 14.46 5.78
N LEU A 72 -1.82 13.68 5.16
CA LEU A 72 -0.91 12.77 5.85
C LEU A 72 0.33 13.51 6.35
N ALA A 73 0.89 13.05 7.46
CA ALA A 73 2.23 13.45 7.87
C ALA A 73 3.30 12.79 6.98
N ALA A 74 4.49 13.37 6.91
CA ALA A 74 5.60 12.87 6.07
C ALA A 74 6.01 11.42 6.42
N ASP A 75 5.91 11.04 7.71
CA ASP A 75 6.18 9.67 8.18
C ASP A 75 4.93 8.76 8.12
N GLN A 76 3.86 9.16 7.44
CA GLN A 76 2.63 8.38 7.34
C GLN A 76 2.32 7.93 5.92
N LEU A 77 1.84 6.69 5.84
CA LEU A 77 1.32 6.08 4.64
C LEU A 77 -0.12 5.65 4.85
N ARG A 78 -0.88 5.58 3.76
CA ARG A 78 -2.18 4.92 3.75
C ARG A 78 -2.28 4.00 2.55
N LEU A 79 -2.70 2.76 2.78
CA LEU A 79 -2.87 1.77 1.73
C LEU A 79 -4.34 1.52 1.47
N GLU A 80 -4.78 1.75 0.25
CA GLU A 80 -6.15 1.52 -0.17
C GLU A 80 -6.18 0.41 -1.23
N PRO A 81 -6.58 -0.82 -0.89
CA PRO A 81 -6.78 -1.89 -1.86
C PRO A 81 -8.11 -1.71 -2.60
N PHE A 82 -8.09 -1.93 -3.91
CA PHE A 82 -9.23 -1.89 -4.82
C PHE A 82 -9.35 -3.20 -5.57
N ASP A 83 -10.60 -3.62 -5.79
CA ASP A 83 -10.88 -4.86 -6.51
C ASP A 83 -10.87 -4.70 -8.03
N THR A 84 -11.14 -3.48 -8.50
CA THR A 84 -11.08 -3.12 -9.91
C THR A 84 -9.84 -2.26 -10.15
N ALA A 85 -9.00 -2.65 -11.09
CA ALA A 85 -8.04 -1.74 -11.71
C ALA A 85 -8.86 -0.67 -12.46
N GLN A 86 -8.68 0.60 -12.12
CA GLN A 86 -9.47 1.71 -12.64
C GLN A 86 -8.56 2.71 -13.35
#